data_AF-A0A0D0B3L0-F1
#
_entry.id   AF-A0A0D0B3L0-F1
#
_cell.length_a   1.000
_cell.length_b   1.000
_cell.length_c   1.000
_cell.angle_alpha   90.00
_cell.angle_beta   90.00
_cell.angle_gamma   90.00
#
_symmetry.space_group_name_H-M   'P 1'
#
loop_
_entity.id
_entity.type
_entity.pdbx_description
1 polymer ?
#
loop_
_entity_poly.entity_id
_entity_poly.type
_entity_poly.pdbx_seq_one_letter_code
_entity_poly.pdbx_strand_id
1 'polypeptide(L)'
;MKRVGENAAFTGVVLPQEALLVNFDPRQGPCCTVEDFAVEILGKPKSAWNVSATKVFAHDFVAHHPNYHYDTVKKAFSTHFRSLKRAFEQAGLEEAASKARQKEDRRKERKRSLYHRRLDIARAVSDLRSHISILTRIGPDGMSSDETANENNVPQYRILGRHWRSLEVTAWLRIFDAIYRHNRYGPAGTGSRGNNARMRFESMSMGHPQRAVRRLPRNAYRADWYDGLDQYDREELDRCEDEVYVFTHVPSIIL
;
A
#
# COMPACT_ATOMS: atom_id res chain seq x y z
N MET A 1 3.10 -22.77 -8.53
CA MET A 1 1.89 -22.77 -9.38
C MET A 1 0.68 -23.00 -8.50
N LYS A 2 -0.16 -21.98 -8.27
CA LYS A 2 -1.40 -22.14 -7.50
C LYS A 2 -2.42 -22.86 -8.40
N ARG A 3 -3.02 -23.94 -7.90
CA ARG A 3 -4.16 -24.61 -8.53
C ARG A 3 -5.31 -23.60 -8.62
N VAL A 4 -5.66 -23.23 -9.85
CA VAL A 4 -6.86 -22.48 -10.17
C VAL A 4 -8.03 -23.44 -9.96
N GLY A 5 -8.99 -23.08 -9.10
CA GLY A 5 -10.15 -23.93 -8.80
C GLY A 5 -11.00 -24.18 -10.05
N GLU A 6 -11.64 -25.35 -10.11
CA GLU A 6 -12.44 -25.86 -11.24
C GLU A 6 -13.62 -24.96 -11.66
N ASN A 7 -13.91 -23.88 -10.92
CA ASN A 7 -14.95 -22.89 -11.22
C ASN A 7 -14.39 -21.48 -11.53
N ALA A 8 -13.09 -21.33 -11.82
CA ALA A 8 -12.56 -20.04 -12.24
C ALA A 8 -12.99 -19.73 -13.67
N ALA A 9 -13.51 -18.52 -13.93
CA ALA A 9 -13.88 -18.02 -15.26
C ALA A 9 -12.74 -17.96 -16.30
N PHE A 10 -11.54 -18.48 -15.95
CA PHE A 10 -10.29 -18.36 -16.69
C PHE A 10 -9.57 -19.69 -16.91
N THR A 11 -10.21 -20.84 -16.66
CA THR A 11 -9.58 -22.14 -17.00
C THR A 11 -9.45 -22.26 -18.52
N GLY A 12 -8.22 -22.23 -19.03
CA GLY A 12 -7.89 -22.53 -20.42
C GLY A 12 -7.68 -21.33 -21.35
N VAL A 13 -7.77 -20.08 -20.87
CA VAL A 13 -7.47 -18.91 -21.72
C VAL A 13 -5.97 -18.62 -21.69
N VAL A 14 -5.28 -18.99 -22.77
CA VAL A 14 -3.86 -18.65 -22.97
C VAL A 14 -3.76 -17.25 -23.55
N LEU A 15 -2.92 -16.41 -22.94
CA LEU A 15 -2.56 -15.11 -23.51
C LEU A 15 -1.53 -15.33 -24.62
N PRO A 16 -1.72 -14.77 -25.83
CA PRO A 16 -0.72 -14.87 -26.88
C PRO A 16 0.55 -14.12 -26.48
N GLN A 17 1.71 -14.59 -26.96
CA GLN A 17 2.98 -13.89 -26.78
C GLN A 17 2.91 -12.52 -27.46
N GLU A 18 3.44 -11.46 -26.83
CA GLU A 18 3.38 -10.09 -27.38
C GLU A 18 3.95 -9.99 -28.81
N ALA A 19 5.01 -10.74 -29.12
CA ALA A 19 5.61 -10.78 -30.46
C ALA A 19 4.65 -11.31 -31.54
N LEU A 20 3.74 -12.21 -31.20
CA LEU A 20 2.73 -12.75 -32.11
C LEU A 20 1.61 -11.74 -32.37
N LEU A 21 1.24 -10.95 -31.36
CA LEU A 21 0.24 -9.89 -31.50
C LEU A 21 0.69 -8.77 -32.45
N VAL A 22 1.95 -8.34 -32.33
CA VAL A 22 2.51 -7.22 -33.12
C VAL A 22 2.65 -7.58 -34.60
N ASN A 23 2.99 -8.83 -34.91
CA ASN A 23 3.27 -9.29 -36.28
C ASN A 23 2.07 -9.96 -36.95
N PHE A 24 0.90 -10.02 -36.30
CA PHE A 24 -0.26 -10.72 -36.85
C PHE A 24 -0.86 -9.97 -38.06
N ASP A 25 -0.84 -10.63 -39.21
CA ASP A 25 -1.54 -10.21 -40.42
C ASP A 25 -2.70 -11.18 -40.73
N PRO A 26 -3.97 -10.74 -40.64
CA PRO A 26 -5.13 -11.59 -40.90
C PRO A 26 -5.22 -12.10 -42.36
N ARG A 27 -4.39 -11.60 -43.28
CA ARG A 27 -4.29 -12.09 -44.66
C ARG A 27 -3.43 -13.34 -44.78
N GLN A 28 -2.56 -13.61 -43.81
CA GLN A 28 -1.61 -14.73 -43.85
C GLN A 28 -2.17 -16.01 -43.22
N GLY A 29 -3.33 -15.95 -42.56
CA GLY A 29 -3.99 -17.11 -41.98
C GLY A 29 -4.69 -16.82 -40.66
N PRO A 30 -5.18 -17.87 -39.96
CA PRO A 30 -5.70 -17.75 -38.62
C PRO A 30 -4.59 -17.34 -37.62
N CYS A 31 -4.96 -16.66 -36.53
CA CYS A 31 -3.98 -16.19 -35.54
C CYS A 31 -3.46 -17.30 -34.62
N CYS A 32 -4.24 -18.36 -34.47
CA CYS A 32 -3.95 -19.55 -33.67
C CYS A 32 -4.71 -20.74 -34.28
N THR A 33 -4.39 -21.95 -33.86
CA THR A 33 -5.10 -23.19 -34.12
C THR A 33 -6.00 -23.54 -32.93
N VAL A 34 -6.63 -24.73 -32.98
CA VAL A 34 -7.46 -25.24 -31.88
C VAL A 34 -6.57 -25.70 -30.72
N GLU A 35 -5.41 -26.27 -31.04
CA GLU A 35 -4.44 -26.81 -30.08
C GLU A 35 -3.70 -25.72 -29.30
N ASP A 36 -3.48 -24.54 -29.90
CA ASP A 36 -2.80 -23.39 -29.28
C ASP A 36 -3.72 -22.16 -29.13
N PHE A 37 -5.03 -22.42 -28.98
CA PHE A 37 -6.06 -21.39 -28.94
C PHE A 37 -5.75 -20.28 -27.94
N ALA A 38 -5.66 -19.03 -28.43
CA ALA A 38 -5.30 -17.88 -27.63
C ALA A 38 -6.12 -16.64 -27.98
N VAL A 39 -6.48 -15.86 -26.96
CA VAL A 39 -7.22 -14.60 -27.12
C VAL A 39 -6.51 -13.43 -26.43
N GLU A 40 -6.58 -12.26 -27.05
CA GLU A 40 -5.96 -11.03 -26.56
C GLU A 40 -6.91 -10.32 -25.59
N ILE A 41 -6.93 -10.75 -24.32
CA ILE A 41 -7.83 -10.20 -23.28
C ILE A 41 -7.61 -8.70 -23.03
N LEU A 42 -6.36 -8.25 -23.04
CA LEU A 42 -6.00 -6.84 -22.77
C LEU A 42 -6.33 -5.90 -23.94
N GLY A 43 -6.45 -6.45 -25.15
CA GLY A 43 -6.71 -5.70 -26.38
C GLY A 43 -8.17 -5.35 -26.61
N LYS A 44 -8.46 -4.84 -27.82
CA LYS A 44 -9.85 -4.55 -28.21
C LYS A 44 -10.59 -5.85 -28.55
N PRO A 45 -11.86 -6.05 -28.14
CA PRO A 45 -12.66 -7.21 -28.56
C PRO A 45 -12.81 -7.40 -30.07
N LYS A 46 -12.62 -6.34 -30.85
CA LYS A 46 -12.62 -6.37 -32.31
C LYS A 46 -11.22 -6.23 -32.92
N SER A 47 -10.16 -6.51 -32.16
CA SER A 47 -8.80 -6.56 -32.72
C SER A 47 -8.73 -7.65 -33.80
N ALA A 48 -7.81 -7.49 -34.76
CA ALA A 48 -7.65 -8.46 -35.83
C ALA A 48 -7.41 -9.87 -35.26
N TRP A 49 -6.60 -9.97 -34.20
CA TRP A 49 -6.36 -11.21 -33.46
C TRP A 49 -7.66 -11.82 -32.92
N ASN A 50 -8.41 -11.07 -32.10
CA ASN A 50 -9.62 -11.59 -31.46
C ASN A 50 -10.72 -11.96 -32.46
N VAL A 51 -10.81 -11.23 -33.58
CA VAL A 51 -11.70 -11.59 -34.68
C VAL A 51 -11.27 -12.91 -35.32
N SER A 52 -9.97 -13.11 -35.53
CA SER A 52 -9.41 -14.35 -36.07
C SER A 52 -9.63 -15.53 -35.11
N ALA A 53 -9.29 -15.39 -33.83
CA ALA A 53 -9.53 -16.41 -32.80
C ALA A 53 -11.02 -16.78 -32.68
N THR A 54 -11.92 -15.80 -32.75
CA THR A 54 -13.37 -16.06 -32.77
C THR A 54 -13.78 -16.96 -33.94
N LYS A 55 -13.17 -16.78 -35.13
CA LYS A 55 -13.45 -17.64 -36.28
C LYS A 55 -12.94 -19.06 -36.06
N VAL A 56 -11.72 -19.21 -35.52
CA VAL A 56 -11.12 -20.52 -35.19
C VAL A 56 -12.04 -21.28 -34.23
N PHE A 57 -12.47 -20.63 -33.14
CA PHE A 57 -13.41 -21.20 -32.19
C PHE A 57 -14.73 -21.59 -32.85
N ALA A 58 -15.33 -20.71 -33.66
CA ALA A 58 -16.62 -20.98 -34.28
C ALA A 58 -16.56 -22.13 -35.29
N HIS A 59 -15.44 -22.29 -36.02
CA HIS A 59 -15.24 -23.42 -36.92
C HIS A 59 -15.15 -24.75 -36.13
N ASP A 60 -14.30 -24.79 -35.11
CA ASP A 60 -14.09 -25.98 -34.29
C ASP A 60 -15.37 -26.40 -33.55
N PHE A 61 -16.08 -25.43 -32.97
CA PHE A 61 -17.32 -25.68 -32.24
C PHE A 61 -18.40 -26.27 -33.15
N VAL A 62 -18.59 -25.75 -34.36
CA VAL A 62 -19.59 -26.28 -35.30
C VAL A 62 -19.19 -27.67 -35.82
N ALA A 63 -17.89 -27.95 -35.97
CA ALA A 63 -17.41 -29.27 -36.35
C ALA A 63 -17.78 -30.34 -35.29
N HIS A 64 -17.71 -29.99 -34.01
CA HIS A 64 -18.08 -30.88 -32.89
C HIS A 64 -19.58 -30.82 -32.52
N HIS A 65 -20.27 -29.74 -32.90
CA HIS A 65 -21.68 -29.51 -32.59
C HIS A 65 -22.46 -29.03 -33.84
N PRO A 66 -22.74 -29.93 -34.79
CA PRO A 66 -23.29 -29.58 -36.11
C PRO A 66 -24.71 -28.98 -36.09
N ASN A 67 -25.41 -29.08 -34.96
CA ASN A 67 -26.75 -28.49 -34.77
C ASN A 67 -26.72 -26.95 -34.62
N TYR A 68 -25.54 -26.34 -34.51
CA TYR A 68 -25.40 -24.90 -34.36
C TYR A 68 -24.90 -24.23 -35.64
N HIS A 69 -25.50 -23.09 -35.98
CA HIS A 69 -25.03 -22.28 -37.10
C HIS A 69 -23.77 -21.48 -36.73
N TYR A 70 -22.80 -21.47 -37.63
CA TYR A 70 -21.53 -20.76 -37.50
C TYR A 70 -21.70 -19.30 -37.04
N ASP A 71 -22.56 -18.52 -37.68
CA ASP A 71 -22.74 -17.10 -37.33
C ASP A 71 -23.34 -16.90 -35.93
N THR A 72 -24.20 -17.83 -35.50
CA THR A 72 -24.76 -17.83 -34.15
C THR A 72 -23.65 -18.08 -33.13
N VAL A 73 -22.81 -19.09 -33.36
CA VAL A 73 -21.67 -19.43 -32.48
C VAL A 73 -20.67 -18.28 -32.42
N LYS A 74 -20.29 -17.72 -33.58
CA LYS A 74 -19.37 -16.58 -33.70
C LYS A 74 -19.88 -15.37 -32.91
N LYS A 75 -21.18 -15.05 -33.01
CA LYS A 75 -21.81 -13.96 -32.26
C LYS A 75 -21.87 -14.25 -30.76
N ALA A 76 -22.21 -15.48 -30.39
CA ALA A 76 -22.25 -15.91 -28.99
C ALA A 76 -20.86 -15.82 -28.34
N PHE A 77 -19.82 -16.33 -29.00
CA PHE A 77 -18.44 -16.25 -28.54
C PHE A 77 -17.96 -14.79 -28.42
N SER A 78 -18.25 -13.94 -29.41
CA SER A 78 -17.92 -12.51 -29.36
C SER A 78 -18.55 -11.81 -28.15
N THR A 79 -19.79 -12.16 -27.80
CA THR A 79 -20.48 -11.65 -26.61
C THR A 79 -19.84 -12.20 -25.33
N HIS A 80 -19.55 -13.50 -25.29
CA HIS A 80 -18.88 -14.14 -24.17
C HIS A 80 -17.50 -13.54 -23.91
N PHE A 81 -16.70 -13.30 -24.95
CA PHE A 81 -15.39 -12.65 -24.85
C PHE A 81 -15.47 -11.25 -24.20
N ARG A 82 -16.50 -10.44 -24.52
CA ARG A 82 -16.71 -9.15 -23.84
C ARG A 82 -16.99 -9.34 -22.35
N SER A 83 -17.74 -10.38 -21.98
CA SER A 83 -17.99 -10.73 -20.59
C SER A 83 -16.70 -11.14 -19.89
N LEU A 84 -15.86 -11.96 -20.53
CA LEU A 84 -14.55 -12.38 -20.02
C LEU A 84 -13.62 -11.18 -19.79
N LYS A 85 -13.54 -10.25 -20.74
CA LYS A 85 -12.74 -9.02 -20.59
C LYS A 85 -13.21 -8.19 -19.40
N ARG A 86 -14.53 -8.01 -19.24
CA ARG A 86 -15.09 -7.29 -18.08
C ARG A 86 -14.76 -7.97 -16.76
N ALA A 87 -14.89 -9.30 -16.69
CA ALA A 87 -14.53 -10.07 -15.50
C ALA A 87 -13.03 -9.94 -15.18
N PHE A 88 -12.17 -9.93 -16.20
CA PHE A 88 -10.72 -9.76 -16.03
C PHE A 88 -10.37 -8.37 -15.50
N GLU A 89 -10.96 -7.32 -16.07
CA GLU A 89 -10.78 -5.94 -15.60
C GLU A 89 -11.26 -5.78 -14.16
N GLN A 90 -12.41 -6.34 -13.81
CA GLN A 90 -12.95 -6.31 -12.45
C GLN A 90 -12.04 -7.04 -11.45
N ALA A 91 -11.54 -8.23 -11.80
CA ALA A 91 -10.59 -8.95 -10.96
C ALA A 91 -9.28 -8.16 -10.74
N GLY A 92 -8.77 -7.50 -11.78
CA GLY A 92 -7.59 -6.63 -11.67
C GLY A 92 -7.82 -5.42 -10.77
N LEU A 93 -8.99 -4.79 -10.85
CA LEU A 93 -9.38 -3.69 -9.96
C LEU A 93 -9.51 -4.15 -8.50
N GLU A 94 -10.11 -5.31 -8.27
CA GLU A 94 -10.25 -5.90 -6.93
C GLU A 94 -8.88 -6.25 -6.34
N GLU A 95 -7.96 -6.81 -7.14
CA GLU A 95 -6.60 -7.09 -6.71
C GLU A 95 -5.84 -5.79 -6.36
N ALA A 96 -5.96 -4.75 -7.19
CA ALA A 96 -5.35 -3.45 -6.93
C ALA A 96 -5.90 -2.81 -5.64
N ALA A 97 -7.22 -2.84 -5.45
CA ALA A 97 -7.89 -2.34 -4.25
C ALA A 97 -7.48 -3.14 -3.00
N SER A 98 -7.39 -4.47 -3.10
CA SER A 98 -6.93 -5.34 -2.02
C SER A 98 -5.47 -5.05 -1.64
N LYS A 99 -4.58 -4.89 -2.62
CA LYS A 99 -3.17 -4.50 -2.39
C LYS A 99 -3.06 -3.12 -1.74
N ALA A 100 -3.88 -2.16 -2.16
CA ALA A 100 -3.93 -0.82 -1.57
C ALA A 100 -4.39 -0.88 -0.10
N ARG A 101 -5.47 -1.62 0.18
CA ARG A 101 -5.97 -1.85 1.54
C ARG A 101 -4.92 -2.51 2.43
N GLN A 102 -4.27 -3.58 1.96
CA GLN A 102 -3.18 -4.23 2.69
C GLN A 102 -2.00 -3.27 2.95
N LYS A 103 -1.67 -2.40 2.00
CA LYS A 103 -0.62 -1.38 2.19
C LYS A 103 -1.01 -0.40 3.29
N GLU A 104 -2.27 0.04 3.32
CA GLU A 104 -2.81 0.92 4.35
C GLU A 104 -2.84 0.25 5.73
N ASP A 105 -3.30 -1.01 5.82
CA ASP A 105 -3.37 -1.77 7.06
C ASP A 105 -1.96 -1.98 7.64
N ARG A 106 -0.99 -2.36 6.80
CA ARG A 106 0.43 -2.43 7.21
C ARG A 106 0.95 -1.08 7.71
N ARG A 107 0.52 0.03 7.13
CA ARG A 107 0.90 1.38 7.57
C ARG A 107 0.31 1.71 8.94
N LYS A 108 -0.98 1.42 9.16
CA LYS A 108 -1.67 1.60 10.46
C LYS A 108 -1.02 0.75 11.54
N GLU A 109 -0.73 -0.51 11.23
CA GLU A 109 -0.10 -1.42 12.20
C GLU A 109 1.29 -0.95 12.60
N ARG A 110 2.11 -0.49 11.64
CA ARG A 110 3.44 0.08 11.96
C ARG A 110 3.35 1.28 12.90
N LYS A 111 2.37 2.17 12.72
CA LYS A 111 2.15 3.31 13.61
C LYS A 111 1.75 2.85 15.01
N ARG A 112 0.82 1.88 15.11
CA ARG A 112 0.40 1.29 16.39
C ARG A 112 1.57 0.64 17.11
N SER A 113 2.35 -0.20 16.42
CA SER A 113 3.53 -0.84 17.01
C SER A 113 4.56 0.19 17.50
N LEU A 114 4.78 1.29 16.75
CA LEU A 114 5.70 2.36 17.15
C LEU A 114 5.19 3.11 18.40
N TYR A 115 3.90 3.40 18.44
CA TYR A 115 3.26 4.00 19.62
C TYR A 115 3.42 3.13 20.87
N HIS A 116 3.05 1.86 20.79
CA HIS A 116 3.14 0.93 21.93
C HIS A 116 4.58 0.80 22.42
N ARG A 117 5.54 0.64 21.51
CA ARG A 117 6.95 0.59 21.86
C ARG A 117 7.42 1.81 22.66
N ARG A 118 7.05 3.01 22.22
CA ARG A 118 7.42 4.25 22.93
C ARG A 118 6.75 4.34 24.30
N LEU A 119 5.51 3.87 24.39
CA LEU A 119 4.76 3.81 25.65
C LEU A 119 5.40 2.81 26.64
N ASP A 120 5.86 1.66 26.15
CA ASP A 120 6.54 0.66 26.96
C ASP A 120 7.87 1.21 27.52
N ILE A 121 8.64 1.93 26.70
CA ILE A 121 9.84 2.64 27.16
C ILE A 121 9.51 3.71 28.20
N ALA A 122 8.45 4.50 27.96
CA ALA A 122 8.00 5.53 28.90
C ALA A 122 7.60 4.95 30.27
N ARG A 123 7.06 3.73 30.30
CA ARG A 123 6.72 3.02 31.55
C ARG A 123 7.95 2.45 32.25
N ALA A 124 8.89 1.91 31.47
CA ALA A 124 10.10 1.25 31.98
C ALA A 124 11.11 2.24 32.58
N VAL A 125 11.31 3.40 31.95
CA VAL A 125 12.29 4.41 32.39
C VAL A 125 11.60 5.43 33.30
N SER A 126 12.04 5.54 34.56
CA SER A 126 11.46 6.45 35.57
C SER A 126 11.30 7.87 35.06
N ASP A 127 12.35 8.38 34.44
CA ASP A 127 12.47 9.78 34.01
C ASP A 127 11.57 10.10 32.81
N LEU A 128 11.02 9.07 32.15
CA LEU A 128 10.08 9.21 31.04
C LEU A 128 8.62 9.05 31.44
N ARG A 129 8.31 8.71 32.70
CA ARG A 129 6.93 8.43 33.12
C ARG A 129 6.03 9.66 33.05
N SER A 130 6.59 10.85 33.29
CA SER A 130 5.88 12.13 33.15
C SER A 130 5.35 12.37 31.73
N HIS A 131 5.97 11.74 30.72
CA HIS A 131 5.61 11.86 29.32
C HIS A 131 4.45 10.95 28.89
N ILE A 132 4.00 10.02 29.75
CA ILE A 132 2.96 9.04 29.39
C ILE A 132 1.64 9.71 28.99
N SER A 133 1.22 10.76 29.71
CA SER A 133 -0.04 11.45 29.45
C SER A 133 -0.05 12.07 28.04
N ILE A 134 0.97 12.87 27.71
CA ILE A 134 1.06 13.51 26.39
C ILE A 134 1.28 12.49 25.27
N LEU A 135 2.05 11.42 25.52
CA LEU A 135 2.27 10.36 24.53
C LEU A 135 0.96 9.62 24.21
N THR A 136 0.13 9.39 25.22
CA THR A 136 -1.20 8.78 25.06
C THR A 136 -2.13 9.65 24.22
N ARG A 137 -2.12 10.97 24.44
CA ARG A 137 -2.90 11.94 23.65
C ARG A 137 -2.44 11.99 22.18
N ILE A 138 -1.13 11.96 21.93
CA ILE A 138 -0.58 11.91 20.56
C ILE A 138 -1.03 10.63 19.84
N GLY A 139 -1.04 9.51 20.55
CA GLY A 139 -1.54 8.23 20.06
C GLY A 139 -0.86 7.70 18.78
N PRO A 140 -1.39 6.63 18.19
CA PRO A 140 -0.86 6.06 16.94
C PRO A 140 -0.88 7.04 15.77
N ASP A 141 -1.87 7.92 15.69
CA ASP A 141 -2.03 8.83 14.55
C ASP A 141 -0.97 9.94 14.52
N GLY A 142 -0.47 10.33 15.70
CA GLY A 142 0.66 11.23 15.84
C GLY A 142 2.04 10.60 15.58
N MET A 143 2.12 9.29 15.37
CA MET A 143 3.37 8.61 15.02
C MET A 143 3.78 8.90 13.57
N SER A 144 5.08 8.88 13.26
CA SER A 144 5.54 9.02 11.87
C SER A 144 5.19 7.79 11.05
N SER A 145 4.90 8.01 9.77
CA SER A 145 4.79 6.92 8.81
C SER A 145 6.16 6.61 8.24
N ASP A 146 6.51 5.34 8.18
CA ASP A 146 7.64 4.87 7.37
C ASP A 146 7.11 4.59 5.96
N GLU A 147 7.67 5.24 4.94
CA GLU A 147 7.54 4.75 3.56
C GLU A 147 8.69 3.80 3.27
N THR A 148 8.35 2.70 2.59
CA THR A 148 9.34 1.75 2.07
C THR A 148 9.90 2.32 0.78
N ALA A 149 11.14 2.80 0.83
CA ALA A 149 11.93 3.05 -0.36
C ALA A 149 12.70 1.77 -0.67
N ASN A 150 12.41 1.16 -1.83
CA ASN A 150 13.22 0.08 -2.35
C ASN A 150 14.34 0.71 -3.18
N GLU A 151 15.41 1.12 -2.50
CA GLU A 151 16.63 1.58 -3.17
C GLU A 151 17.60 0.41 -3.17
N ASN A 152 18.01 -0.06 -4.35
CA ASN A 152 18.97 -1.15 -4.54
C ASN A 152 18.60 -2.51 -3.89
N ASN A 153 17.33 -2.93 -3.97
CA ASN A 153 16.82 -4.20 -3.39
C ASN A 153 16.98 -4.36 -1.86
N VAL A 154 17.41 -3.32 -1.14
CA VAL A 154 17.42 -3.29 0.32
C VAL A 154 16.23 -2.45 0.79
N PRO A 155 15.30 -3.00 1.60
CA PRO A 155 14.17 -2.22 2.09
C PRO A 155 14.66 -1.14 3.08
N GLN A 156 14.71 0.10 2.61
CA GLN A 156 14.99 1.27 3.43
C GLN A 156 13.68 1.91 3.90
N TYR A 157 13.65 2.34 5.15
CA TYR A 157 12.48 3.00 5.74
C TYR A 157 12.79 4.49 5.91
N ARG A 158 12.10 5.35 5.15
CA ARG A 158 12.26 6.80 5.27
C ARG A 158 11.22 7.33 6.25
N ILE A 159 11.68 8.05 7.28
CA ILE A 159 10.81 8.70 8.26
C ILE A 159 10.25 9.95 7.60
N LEU A 160 8.94 9.97 7.38
CA LEU A 160 8.28 11.16 6.85
C LEU A 160 7.82 12.06 7.99
N GLY A 161 8.13 13.35 7.85
CA GLY A 161 7.63 14.41 8.71
C GLY A 161 6.11 14.52 8.65
N ARG A 162 5.51 15.04 9.72
CA ARG A 162 4.09 15.40 9.76
C ARG A 162 3.99 16.90 9.55
N HIS A 163 3.16 17.31 8.58
CA HIS A 163 2.95 18.73 8.26
C HIS A 163 2.54 19.57 9.46
N TRP A 164 1.67 19.02 10.30
CA TRP A 164 1.12 19.71 11.45
C TRP A 164 2.01 19.66 12.68
N ARG A 165 2.95 18.71 12.78
CA ARG A 165 3.66 18.42 14.04
C ARG A 165 4.92 19.26 14.14
N SER A 166 5.17 19.86 15.30
CA SER A 166 6.40 20.62 15.52
C SER A 166 7.65 19.74 15.44
N LEU A 167 8.78 20.39 15.14
CA LEU A 167 10.08 19.73 15.13
C LEU A 167 10.48 19.27 16.54
N GLU A 168 10.08 20.03 17.57
CA GLU A 168 10.29 19.68 18.98
C GLU A 168 9.65 18.34 19.34
N VAL A 169 8.36 18.13 19.03
CA VAL A 169 7.70 16.84 19.25
C VAL A 169 8.41 15.72 18.48
N THR A 170 8.89 16.01 17.27
CA THR A 170 9.62 15.02 16.47
C THR A 170 10.94 14.62 17.12
N ALA A 171 11.73 15.59 17.60
CA ALA A 171 12.98 15.34 18.33
C ALA A 171 12.72 14.60 19.65
N TRP A 172 11.71 15.05 20.40
CA TRP A 172 11.28 14.45 21.66
C TRP A 172 10.87 12.97 21.48
N LEU A 173 10.10 12.64 20.44
CA LEU A 173 9.72 11.26 20.12
C LEU A 173 10.92 10.37 19.72
N ARG A 174 12.00 10.93 19.16
CA ARG A 174 13.18 10.17 18.73
C ARG A 174 14.01 9.66 19.90
N ILE A 175 14.00 10.35 21.04
CA ILE A 175 14.71 9.91 22.24
C ILE A 175 14.15 8.57 22.75
N PHE A 176 12.82 8.39 22.73
CA PHE A 176 12.21 7.07 23.03
C PHE A 176 12.72 5.98 22.07
N ASP A 177 12.87 6.30 20.79
CA ASP A 177 13.39 5.35 19.80
C ASP A 177 14.88 5.05 20.04
N ALA A 178 15.67 6.03 20.46
CA ALA A 178 17.09 5.87 20.79
C ALA A 178 17.28 4.95 22.00
N ILE A 179 16.53 5.18 23.08
CA ILE A 179 16.56 4.34 24.28
C ILE A 179 16.08 2.93 23.95
N TYR A 180 15.02 2.79 23.15
CA TYR A 180 14.58 1.46 22.71
C TYR A 180 15.68 0.72 21.95
N ARG A 181 16.40 1.41 21.05
CA ARG A 181 17.53 0.80 20.33
C ARG A 181 18.63 0.41 21.32
N HIS A 182 19.02 1.32 22.21
CA HIS A 182 20.05 1.05 23.22
C HIS A 182 19.69 -0.17 24.08
N ASN A 183 18.49 -0.21 24.65
CA ASN A 183 18.04 -1.33 25.50
C ASN A 183 17.94 -2.67 24.75
N ARG A 184 17.83 -2.64 23.43
CA ARG A 184 17.73 -3.84 22.60
C ARG A 184 19.08 -4.49 22.29
N TYR A 185 20.14 -3.69 22.26
CA TYR A 185 21.50 -4.15 22.13
C TYR A 185 22.12 -4.19 23.53
N GLY A 186 22.21 -5.37 24.14
CA GLY A 186 22.81 -5.51 25.46
C GLY A 186 24.29 -5.06 25.48
N PRO A 187 24.96 -5.08 26.64
CA PRO A 187 26.35 -4.63 26.79
C PRO A 187 27.35 -5.29 25.83
N ALA A 188 27.02 -6.50 25.35
CA ALA A 188 27.84 -7.28 24.43
C ALA A 188 27.45 -7.13 22.94
N GLY A 189 26.54 -6.21 22.59
CA GLY A 189 26.09 -6.00 21.20
C GLY A 189 25.26 -7.15 20.62
N THR A 190 24.95 -8.18 21.40
CA THR A 190 24.10 -9.30 20.98
C THR A 190 22.65 -8.85 20.95
N GLY A 191 22.09 -8.74 19.74
CA GLY A 191 20.70 -8.35 19.56
C GLY A 191 19.73 -9.34 20.24
N SER A 192 18.70 -8.81 20.91
CA SER A 192 17.57 -9.61 21.43
C SER A 192 17.00 -10.56 20.35
N ARG A 193 16.54 -11.76 20.72
CA ARG A 193 15.81 -12.68 19.82
C ARG A 193 14.73 -11.95 18.99
N GLY A 194 14.70 -12.16 17.67
CA GLY A 194 13.72 -11.60 16.73
C GLY A 194 14.32 -10.70 15.65
N ASN A 195 13.48 -10.16 14.74
CA ASN A 195 13.94 -9.29 13.64
C ASN A 195 14.55 -7.99 14.17
N ASN A 196 15.77 -7.65 13.71
CA ASN A 196 16.49 -6.42 14.05
C ASN A 196 15.61 -5.17 13.90
N ALA A 197 15.90 -4.14 14.72
CA ALA A 197 15.26 -2.85 14.55
C ALA A 197 15.52 -2.36 13.11
N ARG A 198 14.45 -2.00 12.40
CA ARG A 198 14.56 -1.50 11.02
C ARG A 198 15.41 -0.23 11.04
N MET A 199 16.45 -0.18 10.21
CA MET A 199 17.17 1.06 9.97
C MET A 199 16.22 2.06 9.29
N ARG A 200 16.13 3.24 9.89
CA ARG A 200 15.26 4.31 9.44
C ARG A 200 16.11 5.53 9.12
N PHE A 201 15.96 6.07 7.92
CA PHE A 201 16.66 7.27 7.50
C PHE A 201 15.74 8.48 7.62
N GLU A 202 16.30 9.60 8.07
CA GLU A 202 15.60 10.87 8.06
C GLU A 202 15.40 11.32 6.62
N SER A 203 14.17 11.71 6.31
CA SER A 203 13.86 12.36 5.06
C SER A 203 13.36 13.76 5.37
N MET A 204 13.86 14.76 4.64
CA MET A 204 13.25 16.08 4.62
C MET A 204 11.88 16.07 3.91
N SER A 205 11.50 14.95 3.29
CA SER A 205 10.20 14.81 2.66
C SER A 205 9.09 14.73 3.70
N MET A 206 8.07 15.53 3.45
CA MET A 206 6.84 15.52 4.24
C MET A 206 5.90 14.46 3.69
N GLY A 207 5.24 13.72 4.59
CA GLY A 207 4.26 12.72 4.16
C GLY A 207 3.01 13.33 3.57
N HIS A 208 2.10 12.51 3.06
CA HIS A 208 0.79 13.00 2.64
C HIS A 208 0.11 13.78 3.79
N PRO A 209 -0.63 14.88 3.49
CA PRO A 209 -1.43 15.59 4.47
C PRO A 209 -2.30 14.60 5.24
N GLN A 210 -2.24 14.67 6.57
CA GLN A 210 -3.09 13.88 7.45
C GLN A 210 -3.73 14.80 8.45
N ARG A 211 -4.94 14.42 8.87
CA ARG A 211 -5.66 15.13 9.92
C ARG A 211 -4.78 15.24 11.16
N ALA A 212 -4.68 16.44 11.69
CA ALA A 212 -3.90 16.68 12.89
C ALA A 212 -4.57 16.02 14.09
N VAL A 213 -3.76 15.60 15.07
CA VAL A 213 -4.30 15.04 16.31
C VAL A 213 -4.89 16.19 17.12
N ARG A 214 -6.12 16.01 17.61
CA ARG A 214 -6.88 17.00 18.38
C ARG A 214 -6.41 17.03 19.83
N ARG A 215 -6.75 18.08 20.57
CA ARG A 215 -6.50 18.20 22.02
C ARG A 215 -5.04 18.04 22.38
N LEU A 216 -4.14 18.59 21.58
CA LEU A 216 -2.73 18.72 21.95
C LEU A 216 -2.41 20.16 22.39
N PRO A 217 -1.35 20.36 23.18
CA PRO A 217 -0.76 21.67 23.46
C PRO A 217 -0.46 22.45 22.17
N ARG A 218 -0.56 23.78 22.21
CA ARG A 218 -0.33 24.65 21.02
C ARG A 218 1.08 24.46 20.43
N ASN A 219 2.09 24.19 21.26
CA ASN A 219 3.46 23.97 20.82
C ASN A 219 3.73 22.56 20.26
N ALA A 220 2.75 21.66 20.33
CA ALA A 220 2.80 20.39 19.60
C ALA A 220 2.59 20.58 18.08
N TYR A 221 1.96 21.69 17.70
CA TYR A 221 1.71 22.04 16.30
C TYR A 221 2.82 22.94 15.75
N ARG A 222 3.16 22.74 14.48
CA ARG A 222 4.11 23.59 13.76
C ARG A 222 3.49 24.96 13.53
N ALA A 223 4.23 26.03 13.83
CA ALA A 223 3.68 27.39 13.84
C ALA A 223 3.15 27.82 12.46
N ASP A 224 3.96 27.68 11.41
CA ASP A 224 3.60 27.97 10.02
C ASP A 224 2.32 27.24 9.56
N TRP A 225 2.17 25.98 9.93
CA TRP A 225 1.00 25.17 9.59
C TRP A 225 -0.23 25.63 10.36
N TYR A 226 -0.08 25.87 11.66
CA TYR A 226 -1.19 26.30 12.53
C TYR A 226 -1.69 27.70 12.15
N ASP A 227 -0.77 28.62 11.87
CA ASP A 227 -1.09 30.00 11.54
C ASP A 227 -1.72 30.11 10.14
N GLY A 228 -1.48 29.11 9.27
CA GLY A 228 -2.16 28.97 7.99
C GLY A 228 -3.58 28.39 8.06
N LEU A 229 -4.03 27.89 9.22
CA LEU A 229 -5.40 27.40 9.39
C LEU A 229 -6.39 28.55 9.55
N ASP A 230 -7.61 28.36 9.04
CA ASP A 230 -8.73 29.25 9.33
C ASP A 230 -9.25 29.07 10.78
N GLN A 231 -10.19 29.92 11.19
CA GLN A 231 -10.74 29.87 12.55
C GLN A 231 -11.49 28.55 12.81
N TYR A 232 -12.21 28.04 11.82
CA TYR A 232 -13.02 26.83 11.95
C TYR A 232 -12.13 25.59 12.18
N ASP A 233 -11.08 25.44 11.39
CA ASP A 233 -10.11 24.36 11.52
C ASP A 233 -9.35 24.43 12.85
N ARG A 234 -9.05 25.64 13.35
CA ARG A 234 -8.43 25.83 14.67
C ARG A 234 -9.36 25.43 15.82
N GLU A 235 -10.64 25.77 15.73
CA GLU A 235 -11.66 25.36 16.69
C GLU A 235 -11.86 23.83 16.66
N GLU A 236 -11.80 23.21 15.47
CA GLU A 236 -11.89 21.76 15.34
C GLU A 236 -10.74 21.05 16.08
N LEU A 237 -9.53 21.63 16.15
CA LEU A 237 -8.44 21.01 16.91
C LEU A 237 -8.73 20.86 18.40
N ASP A 238 -9.72 21.58 18.96
CA ASP A 238 -10.14 21.50 20.36
C ASP A 238 -8.91 21.60 21.28
N ARG A 239 -8.09 22.62 21.02
CA ARG A 239 -6.78 22.81 21.66
C ARG A 239 -6.94 23.10 23.15
N CYS A 240 -6.02 22.59 23.96
CA CYS A 240 -5.83 23.13 25.32
C CYS A 240 -4.97 24.40 25.19
N GLU A 241 -5.62 25.57 25.04
CA GLU A 241 -4.93 26.85 24.88
C GLU A 241 -3.97 27.17 26.03
N ASP A 242 -4.37 26.80 27.24
CA ASP A 242 -3.64 27.11 28.47
C ASP A 242 -2.54 26.09 28.82
N GLU A 243 -2.44 24.99 28.06
CA GLU A 243 -1.47 23.95 28.33
C GLU A 243 -0.24 24.12 27.43
N VAL A 244 0.88 24.52 28.03
CA VAL A 244 2.20 24.46 27.39
C VAL A 244 2.92 23.24 27.93
N TYR A 245 3.28 22.33 27.03
CA TYR A 245 4.02 21.13 27.40
C TYR A 245 5.50 21.26 27.05
N VAL A 246 6.39 20.91 27.97
CA VAL A 246 7.83 20.96 27.72
C VAL A 246 8.26 19.67 26.98
N PHE A 247 8.46 19.75 25.67
CA PHE A 247 8.94 18.65 24.83
C PHE A 247 10.46 18.44 24.92
N THR A 248 10.98 18.35 26.15
CA THR A 248 12.39 18.05 26.42
C THR A 248 12.48 16.87 27.38
N HIS A 249 13.64 16.22 27.37
CA HIS A 249 13.98 15.16 28.30
C HIS A 249 14.96 15.70 29.34
N VAL A 250 15.04 15.05 30.50
CA VAL A 250 16.10 15.38 31.47
C VAL A 250 17.48 15.07 30.88
N PRO A 251 18.54 15.82 31.24
CA PRO A 251 19.88 15.65 30.67
C PRO A 251 20.45 14.22 30.81
N SER A 252 20.06 13.48 31.85
CA SER A 252 20.46 12.09 32.08
C SER A 252 20.08 11.12 30.94
N ILE A 253 19.13 11.50 30.08
CA ILE A 253 18.61 10.66 29.00
C ILE A 253 19.17 11.06 27.61
N ILE A 254 19.70 12.27 27.46
CA ILE A 254 20.05 12.85 26.14
C ILE A 254 21.41 12.34 25.58
N LEU A 255 22.04 11.37 26.26
CA LEU A 255 23.36 10.80 25.94
C LEU A 255 23.53 10.33 24.48
#